data_AF-A0A4Q5QRT4-F1
#
_entry.id   AF-A0A4Q5QRT4-F1
#
_cell.length_a   1.000
_cell.length_b   1.000
_cell.length_c   1.000
_cell.angle_alpha   90.00
_cell.angle_beta   90.00
_cell.angle_gamma   90.00
#
_symmetry.space_group_name_H-M   'P 1'
#
loop_
_entity.id
_entity.type
_entity.pdbx_description
1 polymer ?
#
loop_
_entity_poly.entity_id
_entity_poly.type
_entity_poly.pdbx_seq_one_letter_code
_entity_poly.pdbx_strand_id
1 'polypeptide(L)'
;MTELEKIPGTGNEGRVTKKDILSFVDKRRSGSQQSAGTQNEFQGAGAGSYPTHQRGELQHHNEGSQRAELSTQRGLSESNTQSPAIYSGNTEIIEMDRMRKLISKHMVDSKRISAHVTSFTEADVTNLVQWRERIKKDFEKREGDKITFTPLFIEAIVRCIKKYPWLNSSVDGDQIIVKKDINIGMATALPNGNLIVPVIKSADQLNLVGLSKQVNNLANSARTGKLRPDDTSGGTFTFTNVGTFGSLMGTPIINQPQVAILAVGAIKKRPVVIETAQGDSIAIRHMMYLSMSYDHRIIDGSLGATFLNAVAKELENFNPQREY
;
A
#
# COMPACT_ATOMS: atom_id res chain seq x y z
N MET A 1 -13.47 -22.35 17.22
CA MET A 1 -12.10 -22.57 17.75
C MET A 1 -12.08 -23.30 19.10
N THR A 2 -13.18 -23.93 19.54
CA THR A 2 -13.34 -24.52 20.88
C THR A 2 -12.92 -25.99 21.03
N GLU A 3 -12.57 -26.69 19.93
CA GLU A 3 -12.25 -28.12 19.96
C GLU A 3 -10.76 -28.44 20.10
N LEU A 4 -9.88 -27.56 19.59
CA LEU A 4 -8.42 -27.79 19.64
C LEU A 4 -7.85 -27.67 21.06
N GLU A 5 -8.57 -26.99 21.95
CA GLU A 5 -8.22 -26.85 23.38
C GLU A 5 -8.41 -28.14 24.18
N LYS A 6 -9.09 -29.15 23.62
CA LYS A 6 -9.37 -30.43 24.30
C LYS A 6 -8.38 -31.54 23.96
N ILE A 7 -7.35 -31.26 23.17
CA ILE A 7 -6.33 -32.27 22.81
C ILE A 7 -5.32 -32.38 23.96
N PRO A 8 -5.23 -33.52 24.68
CA PRO A 8 -4.20 -33.72 25.68
C PRO A 8 -2.83 -33.77 25.01
N GLY A 9 -1.91 -32.90 25.43
CA GLY A 9 -0.57 -32.81 24.86
C GLY A 9 0.41 -33.78 25.53
N THR A 10 1.14 -34.53 24.71
CA THR A 10 2.15 -35.51 25.18
C THR A 10 3.57 -34.94 25.20
N GLY A 11 3.74 -33.66 24.85
CA GLY A 11 5.02 -32.96 24.88
C GLY A 11 5.42 -32.50 26.27
N ASN A 12 6.65 -31.99 26.38
CA ASN A 12 7.18 -31.49 27.64
C ASN A 12 6.26 -30.38 28.20
N GLU A 13 5.93 -30.47 29.49
CA GLU A 13 4.97 -29.57 30.17
C GLU A 13 3.55 -29.57 29.56
N GLY A 14 3.11 -30.70 28.99
CA GLY A 14 1.74 -30.86 28.49
C GLY A 14 1.48 -30.17 27.14
N ARG A 15 2.53 -29.75 26.42
CA ARG A 15 2.39 -29.13 25.10
C ARG A 15 1.89 -30.14 24.08
N VAL A 16 0.94 -29.71 23.25
CA VAL A 16 0.40 -30.50 22.14
C VAL A 16 1.48 -30.66 21.07
N THR A 17 1.84 -31.90 20.76
CA THR A 17 2.83 -32.22 19.74
C THR A 17 2.16 -32.49 18.39
N LYS A 18 2.96 -32.49 17.32
CA LYS A 18 2.51 -32.86 15.98
C LYS A 18 1.85 -34.25 15.96
N LYS A 19 2.34 -35.19 16.76
CA LYS A 19 1.80 -36.56 16.86
C LYS A 19 0.39 -36.58 17.45
N ASP A 20 0.13 -35.72 18.44
CA ASP A 20 -1.18 -35.62 19.12
C ASP A 20 -2.25 -35.08 18.16
N ILE A 21 -1.88 -34.07 17.37
CA ILE A 21 -2.77 -33.45 16.36
C ILE A 21 -3.11 -34.47 15.26
N LEU A 22 -2.11 -35.19 14.74
CA LEU A 22 -2.32 -36.19 13.70
C LEU A 22 -3.21 -37.34 14.21
N SER A 23 -2.97 -37.81 15.43
CA SER A 23 -3.79 -38.87 16.06
C SER A 23 -5.24 -38.44 16.28
N PHE A 24 -5.47 -37.17 16.63
CA PHE A 24 -6.81 -36.59 16.77
C PHE A 24 -7.55 -36.55 15.43
N VAL A 25 -6.87 -36.14 14.36
CA VAL A 25 -7.45 -36.09 13.00
C VAL A 25 -7.76 -37.49 12.46
N ASP A 26 -6.89 -38.46 12.72
CA ASP A 26 -7.09 -39.85 12.28
C ASP A 26 -8.27 -40.51 13.02
N LYS A 27 -8.42 -40.27 14.33
CA LYS A 27 -9.59 -40.71 15.11
C LYS A 27 -10.89 -40.04 14.66
N ARG A 28 -10.83 -38.77 14.23
CA ARG A 28 -12.00 -38.07 13.66
C ARG A 28 -12.43 -38.67 12.33
N ARG A 29 -11.47 -39.14 11.52
CA ARG A 29 -11.76 -39.84 10.25
C ARG A 29 -12.36 -41.22 10.45
N SER A 30 -11.98 -41.93 11.52
CA SER A 30 -12.49 -43.29 11.79
C SER A 30 -13.77 -43.34 12.64
N GLY A 31 -14.20 -42.23 13.25
CA GLY A 31 -15.29 -42.19 14.23
C GLY A 31 -16.67 -41.72 13.75
N SER A 32 -16.94 -41.57 12.46
CA SER A 32 -18.26 -41.12 11.97
C SER A 32 -19.23 -42.27 11.69
N GLN A 33 -19.62 -42.99 12.73
CA GLN A 33 -20.85 -43.77 12.79
C GLN A 33 -21.25 -44.04 14.26
N GLN A 34 -22.05 -43.14 14.84
CA GLN A 34 -23.25 -43.52 15.62
C GLN A 34 -24.02 -42.32 16.19
N SER A 35 -25.33 -42.56 16.24
CA SER A 35 -26.49 -41.72 16.49
C SER A 35 -26.72 -41.38 17.96
N ALA A 36 -27.32 -40.21 18.22
CA ALA A 36 -28.22 -39.94 19.35
C ALA A 36 -29.12 -38.75 18.91
N GLY A 37 -30.44 -38.75 19.03
CA GLY A 37 -31.26 -39.37 20.08
C GLY A 37 -31.92 -38.23 20.86
N THR A 38 -33.19 -38.01 20.55
CA THR A 38 -34.15 -36.97 20.93
C THR A 38 -34.25 -36.67 22.44
N GLN A 39 -34.51 -35.40 22.79
CA GLN A 39 -35.60 -34.87 23.64
C GLN A 39 -35.16 -33.67 24.50
N ASN A 40 -35.82 -32.53 24.33
CA ASN A 40 -36.41 -31.85 25.49
C ASN A 40 -37.54 -30.89 25.10
N GLU A 41 -38.53 -30.90 25.98
CA GLU A 41 -39.83 -30.25 25.96
C GLU A 41 -39.74 -28.72 26.12
N PHE A 42 -40.70 -28.00 25.54
CA PHE A 42 -41.15 -26.73 26.13
C PHE A 42 -42.68 -26.61 26.02
N GLN A 43 -43.30 -26.55 27.20
CA GLN A 43 -44.70 -26.26 27.46
C GLN A 43 -45.00 -24.79 27.20
N GLY A 44 -46.24 -24.51 26.77
CA GLY A 44 -46.76 -23.17 26.54
C GLY A 44 -47.62 -22.61 27.67
N ALA A 45 -47.82 -21.28 27.61
CA ALA A 45 -48.95 -20.45 28.08
C ALA A 45 -48.61 -19.01 27.61
N GLY A 46 -49.39 -18.23 26.84
CA GLY A 46 -50.82 -17.89 26.90
C GLY A 46 -51.05 -16.82 27.99
N ALA A 47 -51.70 -15.66 27.83
CA ALA A 47 -52.29 -14.88 26.72
C ALA A 47 -52.75 -13.50 27.29
N GLY A 48 -53.02 -12.50 26.41
CA GLY A 48 -53.87 -11.29 26.64
C GLY A 48 -53.14 -9.95 26.82
N SER A 49 -53.51 -8.79 26.24
CA SER A 49 -54.74 -8.33 25.56
C SER A 49 -54.61 -6.91 24.91
N TYR A 50 -55.04 -6.75 23.63
CA TYR A 50 -55.73 -5.65 22.87
C TYR A 50 -55.32 -4.14 22.93
N PRO A 51 -55.76 -3.23 22.00
CA PRO A 51 -56.63 -3.37 20.80
C PRO A 51 -56.18 -2.71 19.45
N THR A 52 -56.75 -3.27 18.36
CA THR A 52 -57.46 -2.69 17.19
C THR A 52 -57.06 -1.35 16.52
N HIS A 53 -56.81 -1.39 15.20
CA HIS A 53 -57.44 -0.48 14.22
C HIS A 53 -57.61 -1.15 12.84
N GLN A 54 -58.81 -1.04 12.28
CA GLN A 54 -59.27 -1.52 10.96
C GLN A 54 -59.20 -0.42 9.90
N ARG A 55 -58.86 -0.80 8.65
CA ARG A 55 -59.45 -0.42 7.34
C ARG A 55 -58.44 -0.79 6.24
N GLY A 56 -58.76 -1.41 5.12
CA GLY A 56 -60.00 -1.91 4.53
C GLY A 56 -59.62 -2.70 3.27
N GLU A 57 -60.44 -3.69 2.93
CA GLU A 57 -60.26 -4.67 1.86
C GLU A 57 -60.52 -4.08 0.47
N LEU A 58 -59.81 -4.60 -0.55
CA LEU A 58 -60.36 -4.84 -1.88
C LEU A 58 -59.87 -6.22 -2.36
N GLN A 59 -60.83 -6.99 -2.90
CA GLN A 59 -60.80 -8.42 -3.16
C GLN A 59 -60.15 -8.81 -4.49
N HIS A 60 -59.50 -9.99 -4.44
CA HIS A 60 -59.42 -11.08 -5.42
C HIS A 60 -59.53 -10.80 -6.93
N HIS A 61 -58.50 -11.28 -7.67
CA HIS A 61 -58.69 -12.28 -8.74
C HIS A 61 -57.59 -13.35 -8.66
N ASN A 62 -58.00 -14.58 -8.91
CA ASN A 62 -57.30 -15.84 -8.74
C ASN A 62 -56.73 -16.30 -10.10
N GLU A 63 -55.61 -17.03 -10.08
CA GLU A 63 -55.27 -18.20 -10.94
C GLU A 63 -53.76 -18.29 -11.23
N GLY A 64 -53.22 -19.51 -11.13
CA GLY A 64 -51.91 -19.85 -11.70
C GLY A 64 -50.86 -20.38 -10.73
N SER A 65 -51.13 -21.53 -10.13
CA SER A 65 -50.17 -22.32 -9.34
C SER A 65 -49.04 -22.85 -10.21
N GLN A 66 -47.78 -22.52 -9.91
CA GLN A 66 -46.61 -23.35 -10.21
C GLN A 66 -45.54 -23.13 -9.14
N ARG A 67 -45.52 -24.04 -8.16
CA ARG A 67 -44.41 -24.26 -7.23
C ARG A 67 -43.19 -24.75 -8.02
N ALA A 68 -42.13 -23.97 -8.06
CA ALA A 68 -40.79 -24.43 -8.37
C ALA A 68 -40.00 -24.54 -7.06
N GLU A 69 -39.48 -25.74 -6.81
CA GLU A 69 -38.79 -26.17 -5.61
C GLU A 69 -37.47 -25.40 -5.42
N LEU A 70 -37.34 -24.70 -4.28
CA LEU A 70 -36.05 -24.18 -3.82
C LEU A 70 -35.19 -25.34 -3.32
N SER A 71 -34.37 -25.89 -4.22
CA SER A 71 -33.26 -26.74 -3.84
C SER A 71 -32.11 -25.90 -3.27
N THR A 72 -31.74 -26.25 -2.04
CA THR A 72 -30.67 -25.65 -1.26
C THR A 72 -29.33 -26.09 -1.85
N GLN A 73 -28.69 -25.27 -2.68
CA GLN A 73 -27.29 -25.47 -3.04
C GLN A 73 -26.40 -25.06 -1.87
N ARG A 74 -26.07 -26.05 -1.02
CA ARG A 74 -24.92 -25.98 -0.12
C ARG A 74 -23.66 -25.78 -0.97
N GLY A 75 -22.93 -24.72 -0.64
CA GLY A 75 -21.67 -24.36 -1.27
C GLY A 75 -20.69 -25.53 -1.32
N LEU A 76 -20.35 -25.93 -2.53
CA LEU A 76 -19.10 -26.61 -2.80
C LEU A 76 -18.00 -25.57 -2.68
N SER A 77 -17.21 -25.67 -1.62
CA SER A 77 -15.92 -25.01 -1.54
C SER A 77 -15.04 -25.59 -2.65
N GLU A 78 -14.95 -24.89 -3.78
CA GLU A 78 -14.01 -25.20 -4.84
C GLU A 78 -12.59 -25.02 -4.28
N SER A 79 -11.98 -26.12 -3.86
CA SER A 79 -10.53 -26.19 -3.73
C SER A 79 -9.97 -26.09 -5.15
N ASN A 80 -9.64 -24.87 -5.58
CA ASN A 80 -8.97 -24.61 -6.85
C ASN A 80 -7.53 -25.14 -6.78
N THR A 81 -7.36 -26.47 -6.82
CA THR A 81 -6.08 -27.10 -7.12
C THR A 81 -5.86 -26.95 -8.63
N GLN A 82 -5.30 -25.82 -9.04
CA GLN A 82 -4.79 -25.66 -10.39
C GLN A 82 -3.77 -26.78 -10.64
N SER A 83 -4.03 -27.62 -11.64
CA SER A 83 -3.06 -28.60 -12.13
C SER A 83 -1.76 -27.88 -12.51
N PRO A 84 -0.57 -28.44 -12.22
CA PRO A 84 0.68 -27.82 -12.62
C PRO A 84 0.67 -27.59 -14.12
N ALA A 85 0.97 -26.35 -14.54
CA ALA A 85 1.06 -26.00 -15.94
C ALA A 85 2.12 -26.90 -16.62
N ILE A 86 1.73 -27.59 -17.69
CA ILE A 86 2.66 -28.36 -18.51
C ILE A 86 3.33 -27.36 -19.46
N TYR A 87 4.61 -27.08 -19.21
CA TYR A 87 5.42 -26.20 -20.08
C TYR A 87 6.05 -27.05 -21.19
N SER A 88 5.76 -26.75 -22.46
CA SER A 88 6.34 -27.41 -23.64
C SER A 88 7.28 -26.47 -24.41
N GLY A 89 8.24 -27.03 -25.15
CA GLY A 89 9.16 -26.27 -26.03
C GLY A 89 10.46 -25.86 -25.34
N ASN A 90 11.21 -24.94 -25.97
CA ASN A 90 12.48 -24.42 -25.45
C ASN A 90 12.24 -23.38 -24.34
N THR A 91 11.82 -23.87 -23.16
CA THR A 91 11.47 -23.04 -22.00
C THR A 91 12.41 -23.32 -20.83
N GLU A 92 12.96 -22.27 -20.24
CA GLU A 92 13.70 -22.34 -18.97
C GLU A 92 12.76 -21.97 -17.82
N ILE A 93 12.71 -22.81 -16.79
CA ILE A 93 11.92 -22.56 -15.57
C ILE A 93 12.88 -22.10 -14.47
N ILE A 94 12.73 -20.85 -14.05
CA ILE A 94 13.53 -20.25 -12.99
C ILE A 94 12.64 -20.04 -11.76
N GLU A 95 12.98 -20.70 -10.66
CA GLU A 95 12.26 -20.58 -9.40
C GLU A 95 12.50 -19.21 -8.75
N MET A 96 11.43 -18.59 -8.23
CA MET A 96 11.56 -17.32 -7.52
C MET A 96 12.34 -17.49 -6.21
N ASP A 97 13.28 -16.58 -5.95
CA ASP A 97 13.94 -16.50 -4.64
C ASP A 97 12.93 -16.13 -3.52
N ARG A 98 13.33 -16.35 -2.26
CA ARG A 98 12.46 -16.09 -1.09
C ARG A 98 11.97 -14.64 -1.03
N MET A 99 12.84 -13.67 -1.31
CA MET A 99 12.49 -12.25 -1.26
C MET A 99 11.52 -11.90 -2.38
N ARG A 100 11.75 -12.41 -3.59
CA ARG A 100 10.86 -12.24 -4.74
C ARG A 100 9.46 -12.80 -4.47
N LYS A 101 9.36 -13.97 -3.81
CA LYS A 101 8.08 -14.55 -3.36
C LYS A 101 7.35 -13.64 -2.37
N LEU A 102 8.07 -13.09 -1.38
CA LEU A 102 7.49 -12.16 -0.39
C LEU A 102 7.01 -10.86 -1.05
N ILE A 103 7.82 -10.28 -1.93
CA ILE A 103 7.46 -9.08 -2.69
C ILE A 103 6.23 -9.35 -3.56
N SER A 104 6.21 -10.47 -4.29
CA SER A 104 5.09 -10.86 -5.15
C SER A 104 3.79 -10.94 -4.36
N LYS A 105 3.78 -11.68 -3.24
CA LYS A 105 2.63 -11.76 -2.36
C LYS A 105 2.19 -10.38 -1.84
N HIS A 106 3.13 -9.58 -1.34
CA HIS A 106 2.85 -8.25 -0.78
C HIS A 106 2.24 -7.28 -1.80
N MET A 107 2.77 -7.26 -3.03
CA MET A 107 2.28 -6.38 -4.09
C MET A 107 0.90 -6.79 -4.61
N VAL A 108 0.64 -8.09 -4.76
CA VAL A 108 -0.69 -8.61 -5.11
C VAL A 108 -1.69 -8.30 -4.01
N ASP A 109 -1.32 -8.53 -2.75
CA ASP A 109 -2.15 -8.22 -1.60
C ASP A 109 -2.47 -6.72 -1.54
N SER A 110 -1.50 -5.84 -1.80
CA SER A 110 -1.73 -4.39 -1.87
C SER A 110 -2.76 -3.98 -2.93
N LYS A 111 -2.68 -4.55 -4.13
CA LYS A 111 -3.67 -4.29 -5.19
C LYS A 111 -5.07 -4.80 -4.85
N ARG A 112 -5.16 -5.93 -4.14
CA ARG A 112 -6.43 -6.48 -3.68
C ARG A 112 -7.05 -5.68 -2.54
N ILE A 113 -6.22 -5.17 -1.62
CA ILE A 113 -6.66 -4.47 -0.40
C ILE A 113 -7.00 -3.00 -0.68
N SER A 114 -6.14 -2.30 -1.43
CA SER A 114 -6.28 -0.85 -1.65
C SER A 114 -7.03 -0.55 -2.94
N ALA A 115 -8.02 0.35 -2.87
CA ALA A 115 -8.72 0.84 -4.05
C ALA A 115 -7.83 1.84 -4.81
N HIS A 116 -6.88 1.33 -5.60
CA HIS A 116 -5.87 2.15 -6.25
C HIS A 116 -6.47 3.13 -7.27
N VAL A 117 -6.16 4.40 -7.10
CA VAL A 117 -6.28 5.43 -8.15
C VAL A 117 -4.94 6.14 -8.28
N THR A 118 -4.58 6.54 -9.50
CA THR A 118 -3.35 7.29 -9.76
C THR A 118 -3.67 8.63 -10.38
N SER A 119 -3.12 9.71 -9.81
CA SER A 119 -3.13 11.04 -10.40
C SER A 119 -1.76 11.41 -10.93
N PHE A 120 -1.73 12.33 -11.90
CA PHE A 120 -0.53 12.79 -12.58
C PHE A 120 -0.51 14.32 -12.60
N THR A 121 0.69 14.88 -12.52
CA THR A 121 0.95 16.30 -12.80
C THR A 121 2.36 16.44 -13.34
N GLU A 122 2.72 17.62 -13.80
CA GLU A 122 4.10 17.98 -14.15
C GLU A 122 4.57 19.15 -13.30
N ALA A 123 5.88 19.27 -13.13
CA ALA A 123 6.51 20.34 -12.38
C ALA A 123 7.71 20.88 -13.17
N ASP A 124 7.82 22.20 -13.24
CA ASP A 124 9.06 22.88 -13.66
C ASP A 124 10.06 22.90 -12.49
N VAL A 125 11.10 22.07 -12.58
CA VAL A 125 12.16 21.98 -11.56
C VAL A 125 13.44 22.71 -11.99
N THR A 126 13.35 23.65 -12.92
CA THR A 126 14.51 24.40 -13.45
C THR A 126 15.35 25.06 -12.36
N ASN A 127 14.71 25.80 -11.44
CA ASN A 127 15.40 26.49 -10.36
C ASN A 127 16.09 25.50 -9.41
N LEU A 128 15.42 24.40 -9.08
CA LEU A 128 15.95 23.33 -8.23
C LEU A 128 17.17 22.65 -8.88
N VAL A 129 17.11 22.37 -10.18
CA VAL A 129 18.23 21.80 -10.94
C VAL A 129 19.42 22.74 -10.96
N GLN A 130 19.21 24.01 -11.33
CA GLN A 130 20.28 25.00 -11.39
C GLN A 130 20.95 25.22 -10.03
N TRP A 131 20.13 25.29 -8.97
CA TRP A 131 20.61 25.43 -7.60
C TRP A 131 21.51 24.24 -7.19
N ARG A 132 21.03 23.01 -7.40
CA ARG A 132 21.77 21.81 -7.04
C ARG A 132 23.08 21.72 -7.81
N GLU A 133 23.07 22.07 -9.09
CA GLU A 133 24.28 22.08 -9.93
C GLU A 133 25.33 23.09 -9.44
N ARG A 134 24.89 24.25 -8.94
CA ARG A 134 25.78 25.26 -8.35
C ARG A 134 26.43 24.77 -7.05
N ILE A 135 25.64 24.21 -6.14
CA ILE A 135 26.10 23.96 -4.75
C ILE A 135 26.73 22.58 -4.53
N LYS A 136 26.48 21.59 -5.40
CA LYS A 136 26.82 20.18 -5.12
C LYS A 136 28.27 19.91 -4.76
N LYS A 137 29.22 20.64 -5.36
CA LYS A 137 30.66 20.46 -5.12
C LYS A 137 31.07 21.00 -3.75
N ASP A 138 30.58 22.18 -3.40
CA ASP A 138 30.85 22.80 -2.11
C ASP A 138 30.18 22.03 -0.97
N PHE A 139 28.96 21.54 -1.21
CA PHE A 139 28.26 20.66 -0.28
C PHE A 139 29.08 19.40 0.00
N GLU A 140 29.57 18.71 -1.04
CA GLU A 140 30.39 17.50 -0.90
C GLU A 140 31.71 17.79 -0.15
N LYS A 141 32.35 18.92 -0.44
CA LYS A 141 33.57 19.35 0.26
C LYS A 141 33.34 19.64 1.74
N ARG A 142 32.22 20.30 2.09
CA ARG A 142 31.90 20.72 3.46
C ARG A 142 31.35 19.58 4.31
N GLU A 143 30.41 18.82 3.76
CA GLU A 143 29.63 17.82 4.50
C GLU A 143 30.17 16.40 4.38
N GLY A 144 31.11 16.16 3.45
CA GLY A 144 31.67 14.84 3.17
C GLY A 144 30.71 13.89 2.42
N ASP A 145 29.61 14.43 1.90
CA ASP A 145 28.50 13.66 1.33
C ASP A 145 27.92 14.35 0.10
N LYS A 146 27.33 13.59 -0.83
CA LYS A 146 26.75 14.16 -2.06
C LYS A 146 25.32 14.63 -1.83
N ILE A 147 24.98 15.81 -2.34
CA ILE A 147 23.57 16.23 -2.48
C ILE A 147 22.99 15.75 -3.82
N THR A 148 21.92 14.97 -3.71
CA THR A 148 21.13 14.48 -4.84
C THR A 148 19.77 15.19 -4.88
N PHE A 149 18.94 14.91 -5.89
CA PHE A 149 17.59 15.47 -5.97
C PHE A 149 16.61 14.82 -4.97
N THR A 150 16.85 13.56 -4.59
CA THR A 150 16.00 12.81 -3.67
C THR A 150 15.69 13.53 -2.35
N PRO A 151 16.67 14.06 -1.58
CA PRO A 151 16.36 14.79 -0.35
C PRO A 151 15.52 16.05 -0.60
N LEU A 152 15.70 16.75 -1.74
CA LEU A 152 14.89 17.92 -2.08
C LEU A 152 13.42 17.54 -2.35
N PHE A 153 13.20 16.44 -3.07
CA PHE A 153 11.86 15.93 -3.32
C PHE A 153 11.18 15.48 -2.03
N ILE A 154 11.90 14.78 -1.16
CA ILE A 154 11.38 14.33 0.12
C ILE A 154 11.06 15.53 1.02
N GLU A 155 11.92 16.56 1.05
CA GLU A 155 11.65 17.79 1.80
C GLU A 155 10.33 18.45 1.36
N ALA A 156 10.11 18.58 0.04
CA ALA A 156 8.87 19.14 -0.50
C ALA A 156 7.64 18.30 -0.13
N ILE A 157 7.73 16.97 -0.28
CA ILE A 157 6.67 16.02 0.09
C ILE A 157 6.31 16.17 1.57
N VAL A 158 7.31 16.17 2.46
CA VAL A 158 7.12 16.27 3.91
C VAL A 158 6.47 17.60 4.30
N ARG A 159 6.87 18.72 3.67
CA ARG A 159 6.23 20.04 3.87
C ARG A 159 4.75 20.01 3.48
N CYS A 160 4.41 19.35 2.37
CA CYS A 160 3.03 19.19 1.94
C CYS A 160 2.24 18.26 2.88
N ILE A 161 2.80 17.12 3.29
CA ILE A 161 2.11 16.15 4.16
C ILE A 161 1.62 16.79 5.46
N LYS A 162 2.38 17.73 6.04
CA LYS A 162 1.94 18.50 7.23
C LYS A 162 0.60 19.22 7.02
N LYS A 163 0.31 19.68 5.80
CA LYS A 163 -0.96 20.33 5.42
C LYS A 163 -2.05 19.34 5.01
N TYR A 164 -1.67 18.10 4.67
CA TYR A 164 -2.57 17.05 4.18
C TYR A 164 -2.36 15.74 4.98
N PRO A 165 -2.68 15.72 6.28
CA PRO A 165 -2.31 14.62 7.19
C PRO A 165 -2.95 13.27 6.83
N TRP A 166 -4.06 13.27 6.09
CA TRP A 166 -4.73 12.04 5.62
C TRP A 166 -3.84 11.20 4.71
N LEU A 167 -2.91 11.81 3.96
CA LEU A 167 -1.94 11.08 3.14
C LEU A 167 -0.93 10.31 4.00
N ASN A 168 -0.81 10.65 5.28
CA ASN A 168 0.06 10.02 6.25
C ASN A 168 -0.73 9.05 7.16
N SER A 169 -1.56 8.19 6.57
CA SER A 169 -2.44 7.30 7.32
C SER A 169 -2.34 5.83 6.88
N SER A 170 -3.09 4.97 7.57
CA SER A 170 -3.35 3.58 7.21
C SER A 170 -4.79 3.22 7.51
N VAL A 171 -5.29 2.15 6.90
CA VAL A 171 -6.63 1.61 7.12
C VAL A 171 -6.51 0.29 7.89
N ASP A 172 -7.26 0.15 8.98
CA ASP A 172 -7.38 -1.09 9.76
C ASP A 172 -8.87 -1.39 10.03
N GLY A 173 -9.39 -2.42 9.37
CA GLY A 173 -10.84 -2.66 9.32
C GLY A 173 -11.59 -1.43 8.82
N ASP A 174 -12.47 -0.91 9.66
CA ASP A 174 -13.27 0.30 9.40
C ASP A 174 -12.66 1.58 10.02
N GLN A 175 -11.43 1.50 10.53
CA GLN A 175 -10.73 2.61 11.18
C GLN A 175 -9.66 3.22 10.29
N ILE A 176 -9.56 4.55 10.35
CA ILE A 176 -8.50 5.33 9.71
C ILE A 176 -7.49 5.74 10.78
N ILE A 177 -6.26 5.27 10.64
CA ILE A 177 -5.16 5.54 11.58
C ILE A 177 -4.30 6.65 10.98
N VAL A 178 -4.52 7.88 11.42
CA VAL A 178 -3.73 9.04 11.00
C VAL A 178 -2.45 9.13 11.84
N LYS A 179 -1.29 9.04 11.20
CA LYS A 179 0.01 9.01 11.87
C LYS A 179 0.56 10.43 12.02
N LYS A 180 1.08 10.74 13.20
CA LYS A 180 1.67 12.06 13.50
C LYS A 180 3.12 12.16 13.06
N ASP A 181 3.89 11.10 13.26
CA ASP A 181 5.24 10.99 12.73
C ASP A 181 5.21 10.82 11.22
N ILE A 182 6.05 11.57 10.51
CA ILE A 182 6.18 11.48 9.06
C ILE A 182 7.44 10.68 8.73
N ASN A 183 7.24 9.39 8.41
CA ASN A 183 8.31 8.47 8.06
C ASN A 183 8.24 8.13 6.56
N ILE A 184 9.24 8.53 5.79
CA ILE A 184 9.23 8.36 4.34
C ILE A 184 9.97 7.09 3.96
N GLY A 185 9.22 6.10 3.46
CA GLY A 185 9.79 4.96 2.75
C GLY A 185 10.40 5.40 1.42
N MET A 186 11.65 5.04 1.15
CA MET A 186 12.35 5.38 -0.08
C MET A 186 12.65 4.10 -0.86
N ALA A 187 11.92 3.88 -1.95
CA ALA A 187 12.14 2.73 -2.82
C ALA A 187 13.57 2.75 -3.40
N THR A 188 14.33 1.70 -3.12
CA THR A 188 15.75 1.57 -3.48
C THR A 188 15.98 0.27 -4.23
N ALA A 189 16.47 0.38 -5.47
CA ALA A 189 16.86 -0.77 -6.27
C ALA A 189 18.16 -1.39 -5.74
N LEU A 190 18.17 -2.72 -5.69
CA LEU A 190 19.30 -3.53 -5.28
C LEU A 190 20.09 -4.06 -6.50
N PRO A 191 21.39 -4.35 -6.37
CA PRO A 191 22.20 -4.88 -7.46
C PRO A 191 21.69 -6.20 -8.06
N ASN A 192 20.97 -7.01 -7.27
CA ASN A 192 20.37 -8.28 -7.70
C ASN A 192 19.00 -8.11 -8.41
N GLY A 193 18.61 -6.89 -8.78
CA GLY A 193 17.35 -6.60 -9.45
C GLY A 193 16.11 -6.70 -8.56
N ASN A 194 16.27 -6.84 -7.23
CA ASN A 194 15.18 -6.68 -6.28
C ASN A 194 15.03 -5.22 -5.84
N LEU A 195 13.94 -4.91 -5.13
CA LEU A 195 13.64 -3.60 -4.57
C LEU A 195 13.44 -3.74 -3.06
N ILE A 196 14.00 -2.81 -2.30
CA ILE A 196 13.75 -2.68 -0.86
C ILE A 196 13.36 -1.24 -0.54
N VAL A 197 12.57 -1.03 0.51
CA VAL A 197 12.06 0.30 0.89
C VAL A 197 12.56 0.65 2.30
N PRO A 198 13.81 1.13 2.44
CA PRO A 198 14.26 1.73 3.69
C PRO A 198 13.45 2.96 4.05
N VAL A 199 13.36 3.28 5.34
CA VAL A 199 12.49 4.30 5.90
C VAL A 199 13.32 5.39 6.56
N ILE A 200 13.15 6.62 6.09
CA ILE A 200 13.66 7.82 6.74
C ILE A 200 12.67 8.20 7.83
N LYS A 201 13.04 7.93 9.08
CA LYS A 201 12.20 8.20 10.26
C LYS A 201 12.21 9.69 10.61
N SER A 202 11.06 10.20 11.07
CA SER A 202 10.87 11.59 11.50
C SER A 202 11.45 12.59 10.50
N ALA A 203 11.14 12.37 9.21
CA ALA A 203 11.71 13.14 8.10
C ALA A 203 11.38 14.64 8.21
N ASP A 204 10.33 14.98 8.94
CA ASP A 204 9.87 16.32 9.21
C ASP A 204 10.68 17.10 10.27
N GLN A 205 11.55 16.41 10.98
CA GLN A 205 12.48 16.96 11.97
C GLN A 205 13.90 17.14 11.40
N LEU A 206 14.15 16.69 10.17
CA LEU A 206 15.44 16.78 9.51
C LEU A 206 15.54 18.07 8.69
N ASN A 207 16.66 18.77 8.81
CA ASN A 207 17.03 19.79 7.83
C ASN A 207 17.61 19.12 6.56
N LEU A 208 17.90 19.91 5.54
CA LEU A 208 18.35 19.38 4.25
C LEU A 208 19.65 18.57 4.33
N VAL A 209 20.60 19.00 5.18
CA VAL A 209 21.85 18.28 5.42
C VAL A 209 21.57 16.92 6.07
N GLY A 210 20.77 16.89 7.14
CA GLY A 210 20.40 15.66 7.83
C GLY A 210 19.62 14.70 6.93
N LEU A 211 18.70 15.23 6.13
CA LEU A 211 17.94 14.44 5.16
C LEU A 211 18.85 13.85 4.07
N SER A 212 19.82 14.62 3.57
CA SER A 212 20.80 14.15 2.58
C SER A 212 21.65 13.02 3.12
N LYS A 213 22.18 13.15 4.35
CA LYS A 213 22.96 12.11 5.02
C LYS A 213 22.13 10.83 5.24
N GLN A 214 20.89 10.97 5.70
CA GLN A 214 20.00 9.81 5.92
C GLN A 214 19.64 9.09 4.61
N VAL A 215 19.32 9.83 3.55
CA VAL A 215 19.06 9.26 2.22
C VAL A 215 20.28 8.49 1.71
N ASN A 216 21.47 9.09 1.76
CA ASN A 216 22.69 8.47 1.26
C ASN A 216 23.06 7.22 2.06
N ASN A 217 22.99 7.31 3.40
CA ASN A 217 23.27 6.19 4.30
C ASN A 217 22.34 5.01 4.04
N LEU A 218 21.02 5.23 4.00
CA LEU A 218 20.05 4.18 3.75
C LEU A 218 20.20 3.58 2.34
N ALA A 219 20.45 4.40 1.32
CA ALA A 219 20.69 3.92 -0.03
C ALA A 219 21.96 3.06 -0.13
N ASN A 220 23.05 3.47 0.54
CA ASN A 220 24.29 2.71 0.58
C ASN A 220 24.12 1.40 1.37
N SER A 221 23.49 1.45 2.54
CA SER A 221 23.17 0.28 3.34
C SER A 221 22.29 -0.71 2.59
N ALA A 222 21.32 -0.24 1.81
CA ALA A 222 20.50 -1.09 0.95
C ALA A 222 21.36 -1.82 -0.08
N ARG A 223 22.17 -1.09 -0.85
CA ARG A 223 23.00 -1.65 -1.93
C ARG A 223 24.09 -2.58 -1.41
N THR A 224 24.62 -2.33 -0.21
CA THR A 224 25.67 -3.13 0.42
C THR A 224 25.14 -4.24 1.33
N GLY A 225 23.82 -4.40 1.44
CA GLY A 225 23.20 -5.44 2.27
C GLY A 225 23.36 -5.23 3.78
N LYS A 226 23.54 -3.98 4.22
CA LYS A 226 23.78 -3.57 5.62
C LYS A 226 22.57 -2.90 6.29
N LEU A 227 21.38 -2.99 5.68
CA LEU A 227 20.16 -2.50 6.33
C LEU A 227 19.86 -3.32 7.58
N ARG A 228 19.51 -2.63 8.66
CA ARG A 228 18.97 -3.26 9.86
C ARG A 228 17.48 -3.57 9.64
N PRO A 229 16.91 -4.57 10.32
CA PRO A 229 15.48 -4.87 10.21
C PRO A 229 14.57 -3.66 10.47
N ASP A 230 14.96 -2.80 11.42
CA ASP A 230 14.23 -1.60 11.79
C ASP A 230 14.25 -0.51 10.69
N ASP A 231 15.27 -0.53 9.82
CA ASP A 231 15.44 0.45 8.74
C ASP A 231 14.38 0.27 7.64
N THR A 232 13.65 -0.85 7.58
CA THR A 232 12.61 -1.11 6.57
C THR A 232 11.20 -1.09 7.15
N SER A 233 11.03 -0.62 8.38
CA SER A 233 9.77 -0.68 9.12
C SER A 233 9.25 0.71 9.49
N GLY A 234 7.95 0.82 9.78
CA GLY A 234 7.35 2.05 10.29
C GLY A 234 7.14 3.17 9.26
N GLY A 235 7.29 2.89 7.97
CA GLY A 235 6.99 3.85 6.91
C GLY A 235 5.52 4.28 6.91
N THR A 236 5.26 5.56 6.70
CA THR A 236 3.92 6.16 6.70
C THR A 236 3.51 6.67 5.32
N PHE A 237 4.48 7.02 4.48
CA PHE A 237 4.30 7.41 3.08
C PHE A 237 5.49 6.88 2.26
N THR A 238 5.29 6.49 1.00
CA THR A 238 6.40 6.00 0.15
C THR A 238 6.71 6.97 -0.98
N PHE A 239 8.00 7.18 -1.20
CA PHE A 239 8.57 7.88 -2.34
C PHE A 239 9.35 6.90 -3.22
N THR A 240 9.20 7.02 -4.53
CA THR A 240 9.98 6.27 -5.52
C THR A 240 10.46 7.17 -6.65
N ASN A 241 11.65 6.90 -7.17
CA ASN A 241 12.23 7.65 -8.29
C ASN A 241 12.50 6.68 -9.44
N VAL A 242 11.60 6.68 -10.43
CA VAL A 242 11.78 5.88 -11.65
C VAL A 242 12.55 6.65 -12.72
N GLY A 243 12.72 7.96 -12.54
CA GLY A 243 13.47 8.83 -13.43
C GLY A 243 14.96 8.51 -13.54
N THR A 244 15.55 7.87 -12.51
CA THR A 244 16.92 7.37 -12.58
C THR A 244 17.12 6.29 -13.64
N PHE A 245 16.05 5.62 -14.06
CA PHE A 245 16.03 4.62 -15.12
C PHE A 245 15.54 5.19 -16.46
N GLY A 246 15.38 6.52 -16.57
CA GLY A 246 14.90 7.18 -17.78
C GLY A 246 13.38 7.13 -18.00
N SER A 247 12.62 6.51 -17.07
CA SER A 247 11.16 6.45 -17.16
C SER A 247 10.54 7.83 -17.00
N LEU A 248 9.55 8.16 -17.83
CA LEU A 248 8.84 9.44 -17.78
C LEU A 248 7.91 9.53 -16.57
N MET A 249 7.16 8.48 -16.29
CA MET A 249 6.18 8.39 -15.20
C MET A 249 5.79 6.92 -14.99
N GLY A 250 5.03 6.62 -13.95
CA GLY A 250 4.45 5.29 -13.75
C GLY A 250 3.29 5.32 -12.76
N THR A 251 2.54 4.23 -12.67
CA THR A 251 1.47 4.04 -11.68
C THR A 251 2.00 3.17 -10.54
N PRO A 252 2.67 3.75 -9.53
CA PRO A 252 3.29 2.95 -8.46
C PRO A 252 2.23 2.12 -7.71
N ILE A 253 2.63 0.95 -7.20
CA ILE A 253 1.78 0.13 -6.33
C ILE A 253 2.02 0.59 -4.88
N ILE A 254 0.93 0.84 -4.14
CA ILE A 254 0.99 1.29 -2.75
C ILE A 254 1.73 0.25 -1.91
N ASN A 255 2.61 0.71 -1.02
CA ASN A 255 3.29 -0.16 -0.07
C ASN A 255 2.45 -0.27 1.22
N GLN A 256 1.52 -1.22 1.28
CA GLN A 256 0.68 -1.46 2.45
C GLN A 256 1.54 -1.64 3.73
N PRO A 257 1.09 -1.14 4.90
CA PRO A 257 -0.24 -0.60 5.19
C PRO A 257 -0.42 0.90 4.88
N GLN A 258 0.53 1.51 4.17
CA GLN A 258 0.42 2.93 3.78
C GLN A 258 -0.69 3.11 2.75
N VAL A 259 -1.13 4.35 2.58
CA VAL A 259 -2.27 4.71 1.72
C VAL A 259 -1.88 5.47 0.47
N ALA A 260 -0.60 5.85 0.35
CA ALA A 260 -0.12 6.64 -0.77
C ALA A 260 1.36 6.36 -1.09
N ILE A 261 1.68 6.45 -2.38
CA ILE A 261 3.04 6.38 -2.92
C ILE A 261 3.18 7.39 -4.05
N LEU A 262 4.21 8.25 -3.96
CA LEU A 262 4.55 9.23 -4.99
C LEU A 262 5.78 8.77 -5.79
N ALA A 263 5.64 8.74 -7.10
CA ALA A 263 6.68 8.49 -8.06
C ALA A 263 7.11 9.78 -8.76
N VAL A 264 8.42 9.96 -8.92
CA VAL A 264 8.98 11.02 -9.77
C VAL A 264 9.62 10.43 -11.02
N GLY A 265 9.37 11.10 -12.14
CA GLY A 265 9.88 10.76 -13.46
C GLY A 265 11.27 11.32 -13.76
N ALA A 266 11.75 11.05 -14.97
CA ALA A 266 12.99 11.61 -15.48
C ALA A 266 12.86 13.12 -15.68
N ILE A 267 13.83 13.89 -15.17
CA ILE A 267 13.95 15.31 -15.47
C ILE A 267 14.46 15.46 -16.90
N LYS A 268 13.68 16.11 -17.78
CA LYS A 268 14.04 16.35 -19.18
C LYS A 268 13.87 17.82 -19.54
N LYS A 269 14.79 18.33 -20.38
CA LYS A 269 14.62 19.65 -20.98
C LYS A 269 13.47 19.60 -21.99
N ARG A 270 12.49 20.49 -21.86
CA ARG A 270 11.35 20.63 -22.80
C ARG A 270 11.14 22.11 -23.13
N PRO A 271 10.79 22.46 -24.39
CA PRO A 271 10.22 23.77 -24.68
C PRO A 271 8.82 23.84 -24.05
N VAL A 272 8.57 24.86 -23.24
CA VAL A 272 7.29 25.10 -22.58
C VAL A 272 6.91 26.57 -22.71
N VAL A 273 5.61 26.84 -22.70
CA VAL A 273 5.08 28.21 -22.65
C VAL A 273 5.17 28.71 -21.21
N ILE A 274 5.70 29.90 -21.04
CA ILE A 274 5.75 30.64 -19.79
C ILE A 274 4.84 31.84 -19.96
N GLU A 275 3.74 31.82 -19.20
CA GLU A 275 2.79 32.92 -19.11
C GLU A 275 3.39 34.01 -18.20
N THR A 276 3.45 35.24 -18.69
CA THR A 276 3.89 36.41 -17.92
C THR A 276 2.87 37.53 -18.04
N ALA A 277 2.93 38.53 -17.16
CA ALA A 277 2.06 39.70 -17.26
C ALA A 277 2.25 40.48 -18.57
N GLN A 278 3.40 40.29 -19.24
CA GLN A 278 3.76 40.91 -20.50
C GLN A 278 3.39 40.05 -21.73
N GLY A 279 2.80 38.87 -21.51
CA GLY A 279 2.41 37.90 -22.54
C GLY A 279 3.15 36.56 -22.45
N ASP A 280 2.90 35.71 -23.43
CA ASP A 280 3.42 34.35 -23.47
C ASP A 280 4.82 34.30 -24.11
N SER A 281 5.71 33.48 -23.55
CA SER A 281 7.04 33.23 -24.12
C SER A 281 7.37 31.74 -24.11
N ILE A 282 8.12 31.25 -25.10
CA ILE A 282 8.61 29.86 -25.09
C ILE A 282 9.99 29.84 -24.45
N ALA A 283 10.19 28.98 -23.45
CA ALA A 283 11.47 28.77 -22.81
C ALA A 283 11.81 27.28 -22.67
N ILE A 284 13.11 26.97 -22.62
CA ILE A 284 13.58 25.61 -22.30
C ILE A 284 13.59 25.46 -20.78
N ARG A 285 12.86 24.47 -20.27
CA ARG A 285 12.74 24.16 -18.83
C ARG A 285 13.06 22.72 -18.52
N HIS A 286 13.56 22.48 -17.30
CA HIS A 286 13.72 21.15 -16.74
C HIS A 286 12.39 20.67 -16.18
N MET A 287 11.65 19.91 -16.98
CA MET A 287 10.34 19.39 -16.60
C MET A 287 10.45 17.98 -16.04
N MET A 288 9.58 17.68 -15.09
CA MET A 288 9.48 16.36 -14.48
C MET A 288 8.01 16.01 -14.25
N TYR A 289 7.61 14.77 -14.56
CA TYR A 289 6.30 14.28 -14.17
C TYR A 289 6.32 13.77 -12.73
N LEU A 290 5.25 14.05 -12.02
CA LEU A 290 4.93 13.46 -10.73
C LEU A 290 3.69 12.60 -10.91
N SER A 291 3.71 11.40 -10.34
CA SER A 291 2.52 10.54 -10.28
C SER A 291 2.35 10.02 -8.87
N MET A 292 1.11 9.97 -8.40
CA MET A 292 0.82 9.47 -7.06
C MET A 292 -0.32 8.48 -7.13
N SER A 293 -0.06 7.26 -6.66
CA SER A 293 -1.10 6.29 -6.40
C SER A 293 -1.53 6.40 -4.94
N TYR A 294 -2.84 6.34 -4.71
CA TYR A 294 -3.44 6.43 -3.39
C TYR A 294 -4.65 5.51 -3.25
N ASP A 295 -5.02 5.22 -2.01
CA ASP A 295 -6.13 4.36 -1.64
C ASP A 295 -7.43 5.17 -1.58
N HIS A 296 -8.28 4.99 -2.60
CA HIS A 296 -9.54 5.72 -2.77
C HIS A 296 -10.62 5.29 -1.76
N ARG A 297 -10.31 4.38 -0.82
CA ARG A 297 -11.17 4.17 0.37
C ARG A 297 -11.13 5.36 1.32
N ILE A 298 -10.07 6.16 1.28
CA ILE A 298 -9.87 7.29 2.20
C ILE A 298 -9.37 8.57 1.53
N ILE A 299 -8.66 8.48 0.40
CA ILE A 299 -8.14 9.63 -0.34
C ILE A 299 -8.98 9.79 -1.61
N ASP A 300 -9.88 10.76 -1.59
CA ASP A 300 -10.67 11.07 -2.78
C ASP A 300 -9.84 11.77 -3.85
N GLY A 301 -10.32 11.75 -5.10
CA GLY A 301 -9.65 12.37 -6.24
C GLY A 301 -9.30 13.85 -6.04
N SER A 302 -10.15 14.62 -5.35
CA SER A 302 -9.89 16.04 -5.05
C SER A 302 -8.71 16.22 -4.10
N LEU A 303 -8.65 15.46 -3.01
CA LEU A 303 -7.55 15.48 -2.03
C LEU A 303 -6.25 14.99 -2.66
N GLY A 304 -6.30 13.86 -3.38
CA GLY A 304 -5.14 13.29 -4.07
C GLY A 304 -4.54 14.24 -5.10
N ALA A 305 -5.38 14.82 -5.97
CA ALA A 305 -4.93 15.79 -6.97
C ALA A 305 -4.42 17.09 -6.34
N THR A 306 -5.09 17.60 -5.30
CA THR A 306 -4.69 18.84 -4.61
C THR A 306 -3.34 18.67 -3.91
N PHE A 307 -3.13 17.54 -3.22
CA PHE A 307 -1.83 17.22 -2.61
C PHE A 307 -0.73 17.14 -3.67
N LEU A 308 -0.96 16.40 -4.75
CA LEU A 308 0.04 16.20 -5.81
C LEU A 308 0.42 17.53 -6.48
N ASN A 309 -0.57 18.39 -6.77
CA ASN A 309 -0.33 19.73 -7.29
C ASN A 309 0.35 20.65 -6.27
N ALA A 310 0.08 20.50 -4.97
CA ALA A 310 0.78 21.25 -3.94
C ALA A 310 2.28 20.86 -3.89
N VAL A 311 2.60 19.57 -4.05
CA VAL A 311 4.00 19.12 -4.16
C VAL A 311 4.66 19.70 -5.42
N ALA A 312 3.98 19.69 -6.57
CA ALA A 312 4.48 20.31 -7.80
C ALA A 312 4.82 21.80 -7.58
N LYS A 313 3.88 22.56 -7.02
CA LYS A 313 4.07 23.98 -6.72
C LYS A 313 5.19 24.25 -5.70
N GLU A 314 5.36 23.38 -4.70
CA GLU A 314 6.46 23.50 -3.73
C GLU A 314 7.82 23.34 -4.44
N LEU A 315 7.91 22.44 -5.42
CA LEU A 315 9.11 22.23 -6.24
C LEU A 315 9.36 23.37 -7.23
N GLU A 316 8.30 23.92 -7.83
CA GLU A 316 8.37 25.05 -8.79
C GLU A 316 8.79 26.35 -8.09
N ASN A 317 8.26 26.60 -6.89
CA ASN A 317 8.60 27.76 -6.08
C ASN A 317 9.94 27.62 -5.33
N PHE A 318 10.81 26.72 -5.78
CA PHE A 318 12.13 26.54 -5.18
C PHE A 318 12.99 27.80 -5.34
N ASN A 319 13.46 28.34 -4.21
CA ASN A 319 14.32 29.52 -4.18
C ASN A 319 15.73 29.21 -4.74
N PRO A 320 16.12 29.74 -5.91
CA PRO A 320 17.43 29.45 -6.50
C PRO A 320 18.60 30.13 -5.76
N GLN A 321 18.35 31.01 -4.80
CA GLN A 321 19.35 31.65 -3.93
C GLN A 321 19.45 31.01 -2.54
N ARG A 322 18.71 29.94 -2.26
CA ARG A 322 18.72 29.24 -0.97
C ARG A 322 20.13 28.79 -0.56
N GLU A 323 20.46 28.96 0.72
CA GLU A 323 21.61 28.28 1.36
C GLU A 323 21.18 26.94 1.97
N TYR A 324 22.13 26.01 2.15
CA TYR A 324 21.87 24.63 2.62
C TYR A 324 22.39 24.36 4.03
#